data_AF-X1K426-F1
#
_entry.id   AF-X1K426-F1
#
_cell.length_a   1.000
_cell.length_b   1.000
_cell.length_c   1.000
_cell.angle_alpha   90.00
_cell.angle_beta   90.00
_cell.angle_gamma   90.00
#
_symmetry.space_group_name_H-M   'P 1'
#
loop_
_entity.id
_entity.type
_entity.pdbx_description
1 polymer ?
#
loop_
_entity_poly.entity_id
_entity_poly.type
_entity_poly.pdbx_seq_one_letter_code
_entity_poly.pdbx_strand_id
1 'polypeptide(L)'
;MSNSFFISSGAHQTSFYDWDTGKLRPPTSKDLVDLIKLCDALDTVGSAPVVPLDVPIQLQLILMHKTSYEYSRYKCNDIYEHMDKPTIECANY
;
A
#
# COMPACT_ATOMS: atom_id res chain seq x y z
N MET A 1 18.58 -7.56 -25.44
CA MET A 1 18.01 -6.84 -24.30
C MET A 1 17.55 -7.89 -23.29
N SER A 2 18.05 -7.89 -22.06
CA SER A 2 17.47 -8.76 -21.04
C SER A 2 16.11 -8.21 -20.66
N ASN A 3 15.07 -9.03 -20.64
CA ASN A 3 13.79 -8.62 -20.09
C ASN A 3 13.98 -8.43 -18.58
N SER A 4 13.95 -7.17 -18.12
CA SER A 4 13.94 -6.86 -16.70
C SER A 4 12.54 -7.10 -16.16
N PHE A 5 12.41 -8.03 -15.23
CA PHE A 5 11.18 -8.25 -14.47
C PHE A 5 11.13 -7.25 -13.32
N PHE A 6 9.96 -6.65 -13.10
CA PHE A 6 9.70 -5.75 -11.96
C PHE A 6 8.54 -6.31 -11.15
N ILE A 7 8.64 -6.21 -9.82
CA ILE A 7 7.57 -6.59 -8.90
C ILE A 7 6.75 -5.33 -8.58
N SER A 8 5.45 -5.38 -8.82
CA SER A 8 4.53 -4.28 -8.49
C SER A 8 3.77 -4.59 -7.22
N SER A 9 3.77 -3.67 -6.26
CA SER A 9 2.88 -3.72 -5.09
C SER A 9 1.53 -3.08 -5.41
N GLY A 10 0.49 -3.54 -4.69
CA GLY A 10 -0.88 -3.08 -4.87
C GLY A 10 -1.73 -3.29 -3.61
N ALA A 11 -2.53 -2.30 -3.22
CA ALA A 11 -3.44 -2.40 -2.10
C ALA A 11 -4.79 -2.98 -2.53
N HIS A 12 -5.04 -4.26 -2.24
CA HIS A 12 -6.33 -4.92 -2.52
C HIS A 12 -7.02 -5.49 -1.27
N GLN A 13 -6.35 -5.50 -0.11
CA GLN A 13 -6.87 -6.11 1.11
C GLN A 13 -7.07 -5.06 2.21
N THR A 14 -8.22 -5.13 2.89
CA THR A 14 -8.59 -4.26 4.01
C THR A 14 -8.20 -4.84 5.38
N SER A 15 -7.61 -6.04 5.39
CA SER A 15 -7.15 -6.74 6.58
C SER A 15 -5.67 -7.04 6.48
N PHE A 16 -4.97 -6.91 7.59
CA PHE A 16 -3.52 -7.05 7.69
C PHE A 16 -3.16 -7.99 8.85
N TYR A 17 -2.19 -8.88 8.62
CA TYR A 17 -1.61 -9.68 9.69
C TYR A 17 -0.58 -8.85 10.44
N ASP A 18 -0.91 -8.50 11.68
CA ASP A 18 0.02 -7.84 12.57
C ASP A 18 1.28 -8.69 12.79
N TRP A 19 2.46 -8.13 12.52
CA TRP A 19 3.72 -8.87 12.59
C TRP A 19 4.05 -9.37 14.00
N ASP A 20 3.66 -8.63 15.03
CA ASP A 20 3.99 -8.96 16.41
C ASP A 20 3.05 -10.03 16.97
N THR A 21 1.77 -9.95 16.65
CA THR A 21 0.73 -10.79 17.24
C THR A 21 0.23 -11.91 16.33
N GLY A 22 0.51 -11.85 15.02
CA GLY A 22 0.01 -12.78 14.02
C GLY A 22 -1.51 -12.74 13.81
N LYS A 23 -2.19 -11.72 14.36
CA LYS A 23 -3.65 -11.57 14.28
C LYS A 23 -4.04 -10.66 13.13
N LEU A 24 -5.17 -10.98 12.51
CA LEU A 24 -5.81 -10.09 11.54
C LEU A 24 -6.35 -8.85 12.25
N ARG A 25 -6.02 -7.68 11.69
CA ARG A 25 -6.55 -6.39 12.11
C ARG A 25 -6.63 -5.41 10.93
N PRO A 26 -7.39 -4.32 11.06
CA PRO A 26 -7.29 -3.21 10.12
C PRO A 26 -5.85 -2.66 10.06
N PRO A 27 -5.33 -2.36 8.86
CA PRO A 27 -4.06 -1.67 8.70
C PRO A 27 -4.15 -0.22 9.18
N THR A 28 -3.00 0.28 9.63
CA THR A 28 -2.81 1.62 10.17
C THR A 28 -1.87 2.44 9.27
N SER A 29 -1.81 3.73 9.52
CA SER A 29 -0.84 4.65 8.92
C SER A 29 0.61 4.22 9.18
N LYS A 30 0.89 3.56 10.31
CA LYS A 30 2.21 2.97 10.60
C LYS A 30 2.53 1.81 9.64
N ASP A 31 1.58 0.91 9.43
CA ASP A 31 1.78 -0.24 8.52
C ASP A 31 2.02 0.24 7.09
N LEU A 32 1.32 1.30 6.65
CA LEU A 32 1.56 1.94 5.36
C LEU A 32 3.02 2.39 5.21
N VAL A 33 3.55 3.13 6.20
CA VAL A 33 4.94 3.60 6.18
C VAL A 33 5.93 2.45 6.15
N ASP A 34 5.74 1.45 7.02
CA ASP A 34 6.66 0.33 7.15
C ASP A 34 6.68 -0.54 5.89
N LEU A 35 5.51 -0.80 5.29
CA LEU A 35 5.40 -1.53 4.05
C LEU A 35 5.98 -0.75 2.87
N ILE A 36 5.80 0.57 2.81
CA ILE A 36 6.43 1.38 1.74
C ILE A 36 7.96 1.30 1.83
N LYS A 37 8.54 1.36 3.03
CA LYS A 37 9.98 1.19 3.22
C LYS A 37 10.46 -0.21 2.84
N LEU A 38 9.67 -1.24 3.17
CA LEU A 38 9.95 -2.60 2.75
C LEU A 38 9.91 -2.75 1.23
N CYS A 39 8.88 -2.19 0.59
CA CYS A 39 8.71 -2.12 -0.85
C CYS A 39 9.89 -1.43 -1.54
N ASP A 40 10.35 -0.28 -1.02
CA ASP A 40 11.54 0.41 -1.53
C ASP A 40 12.81 -0.43 -1.38
N ALA A 41 12.99 -1.11 -0.25
CA ALA A 41 14.13 -1.99 0.00
C ALA A 41 14.15 -3.24 -0.88
N LEU A 42 12.98 -3.67 -1.37
CA LEU A 42 12.81 -4.81 -2.28
C LEU A 42 12.71 -4.40 -3.75
N ASP A 43 12.96 -3.13 -4.07
CA ASP A 43 12.86 -2.55 -5.41
C ASP A 43 11.50 -2.80 -6.09
N THR A 44 10.42 -2.77 -5.31
CA THR A 44 9.06 -2.87 -5.83
C THR A 44 8.52 -1.51 -6.29
N VAL A 45 7.69 -1.52 -7.33
CA VAL A 45 7.07 -0.32 -7.93
C VAL A 45 5.54 -0.38 -7.84
N GLY A 46 4.83 0.62 -8.36
CA GLY A 46 3.37 0.59 -8.49
C GLY A 46 2.66 1.44 -7.44
N SER A 47 1.62 0.88 -6.81
CA SER A 47 0.79 1.64 -5.86
C SER A 47 1.24 1.42 -4.42
N ALA A 48 0.72 2.25 -3.51
CA ALA A 48 0.89 2.00 -2.08
C ALA A 48 0.41 0.56 -1.75
N PRO A 49 1.14 -0.17 -0.88
CA PRO A 49 0.91 -1.59 -0.63
C PRO A 49 -0.30 -1.87 0.26
N VAL A 50 -0.82 -0.86 0.96
CA VAL A 50 -1.97 -0.99 1.86
C VAL A 50 -2.74 0.32 1.96
N VAL A 51 -4.03 0.25 2.32
CA VAL A 51 -4.85 1.43 2.66
C VAL A 51 -4.91 1.58 4.18
N PRO A 52 -4.49 2.71 4.77
CA PRO A 52 -4.58 2.93 6.22
C PRO A 52 -6.04 3.18 6.63
N LEU A 53 -6.57 2.41 7.58
CA LEU A 53 -7.97 2.52 8.03
C LEU A 53 -8.13 3.27 9.37
N ASP A 54 -7.04 3.74 9.97
CA ASP A 54 -6.99 4.57 11.18
C ASP A 54 -7.15 6.08 10.89
N VAL A 55 -7.36 6.46 9.62
CA VAL A 55 -7.57 7.85 9.19
C VAL A 55 -8.91 8.01 8.45
N PRO A 56 -9.50 9.23 8.42
CA PRO A 56 -10.73 9.49 7.67
C PRO A 56 -10.64 9.06 6.21
N ILE A 57 -11.70 8.44 5.69
CA ILE A 57 -11.73 7.86 4.33
C ILE A 57 -11.32 8.85 3.23
N GLN A 58 -11.63 10.14 3.42
CA GLN A 58 -11.30 11.21 2.49
C GLN A 58 -9.78 11.48 2.42
N LEU A 59 -9.03 11.11 3.46
CA LEU A 59 -7.60 11.33 3.59
C LEU A 59 -6.76 10.11 3.23
N GLN A 60 -7.36 8.93 3.10
CA GLN A 60 -6.63 7.67 2.89
C GLN A 60 -5.78 7.70 1.61
N LEU A 61 -6.38 8.06 0.47
CA LEU A 61 -5.67 8.16 -0.81
C LEU A 61 -4.57 9.22 -0.80
N ILE A 62 -4.84 10.37 -0.17
CA ILE A 62 -3.85 11.45 -0.03
C ILE A 62 -2.66 10.95 0.78
N LEU A 63 -2.92 10.25 1.88
CA LEU A 63 -1.87 9.72 2.74
C LEU A 63 -1.06 8.64 2.02
N MET A 64 -1.71 7.69 1.34
CA MET A 64 -1.03 6.67 0.52
C MET A 64 -0.05 7.28 -0.48
N HIS A 65 -0.49 8.30 -1.23
CA HIS A 65 0.36 8.93 -2.25
C HIS A 65 1.48 9.75 -1.61
N LYS A 66 1.18 10.56 -0.58
CA LYS A 66 2.18 11.39 0.11
C LYS A 66 3.25 10.54 0.79
N THR A 67 2.85 9.50 1.52
CA THR A 67 3.79 8.59 2.18
C THR A 67 4.67 7.87 1.17
N SER A 68 4.11 7.46 0.03
CA SER A 68 4.92 6.83 -1.03
C SER A 68 5.98 7.79 -1.59
N TYR A 69 5.64 9.07 -1.75
CA TYR A 69 6.59 10.11 -2.16
C TYR A 69 7.69 10.37 -1.11
N GLU A 70 7.36 10.31 0.17
CA GLU A 70 8.31 10.57 1.25
C GLU A 70 9.29 9.42 1.53
N TYR A 71 8.84 8.16 1.37
CA TYR A 71 9.58 6.99 1.85
C TYR A 71 10.00 5.99 0.76
N SER A 72 9.72 6.25 -0.51
CA SER A 72 10.19 5.43 -1.64
C SER A 72 10.97 6.27 -2.66
N ARG A 73 12.00 5.66 -3.26
CA ARG A 73 12.75 6.22 -4.39
C ARG A 73 12.00 6.05 -5.71
N TYR A 74 10.99 5.18 -5.73
CA TYR A 74 10.17 4.90 -6.90
C TYR A 74 8.91 5.78 -6.92
N LYS A 75 8.56 6.27 -8.10
CA LYS A 75 7.31 7.00 -8.28
C LYS A 75 6.14 6.03 -8.08
N CYS A 76 5.30 6.32 -7.10
CA CYS A 76 4.00 5.67 -6.93
C CYS A 76 3.03 6.10 -8.04
N ASN A 77 2.10 5.20 -8.41
CA ASN A 77 0.99 5.51 -9.31
C ASN A 77 0.29 6.82 -8.90
N ASP A 78 -0.21 7.54 -9.90
CA ASP A 78 -0.94 8.77 -9.64
C ASP A 78 -2.18 8.50 -8.75
N ILE A 79 -2.55 9.47 -7.93
CA ILE A 79 -3.79 9.42 -7.15
C ILE A 79 -5.03 9.18 -8.04
N TYR A 80 -4.98 9.63 -9.30
CA TYR A 80 -6.05 9.39 -10.28
C TYR A 80 -5.94 8.06 -11.05
N GLU A 81 -4.80 7.37 -10.94
CA GLU A 81 -4.57 6.05 -11.56
C GLU A 81 -5.00 4.88 -10.64
N HIS A 82 -5.30 5.16 -9.37
CA HIS A 82 -5.94 4.20 -8.46
C HIS A 82 -7.41 3.98 -8.88
N MET A 83 -7.60 3.08 -9.84
CA MET A 83 -8.91 2.51 -10.14
C MET A 83 -9.29 1.54 -9.02
N ASP A 84 -10.46 1.78 -8.45
CA ASP A 84 -11.15 1.04 -7.40
C ASP A 84 -10.64 1.22 -5.96
N LYS A 85 -11.50 1.84 -5.14
CA LYS A 85 -11.38 1.80 -3.68
C LYS A 85 -11.56 0.33 -3.26
N PRO A 86 -10.64 -0.26 -2.48
CA PRO A 86 -10.86 -1.59 -1.95
C PRO A 86 -12.17 -1.59 -1.16
N THR A 87 -13.10 -2.44 -1.58
CA THR A 87 -14.36 -2.65 -0.87
C THR A 87 -14.19 -3.77 0.16
N ILE A 88 -15.16 -3.94 1.06
CA ILE A 88 -15.14 -5.05 2.03
C ILE A 88 -15.14 -6.40 1.27
N GLU A 89 -15.79 -6.46 0.12
CA GLU A 89 -15.84 -7.64 -0.74
C GLU A 89 -14.47 -8.06 -1.28
N CYS A 90 -13.54 -7.11 -1.50
CA CYS A 90 -12.16 -7.42 -1.91
C CYS A 90 -11.36 -8.18 -0.83
N ALA A 91 -11.79 -8.14 0.43
CA ALA A 91 -11.11 -8.83 1.54
C ALA A 91 -11.52 -10.30 1.71
N ASN A 92 -12.51 -10.77 0.94
CA ASN A 92 -13.05 -12.14 1.03
C ASN A 92 -12.46 -13.11 -0.01
N TYR A 93 -11.47 -12.68 -0.80
CA TYR A 93 -10.72 -13.52 -1.75
C TYR A 93 -9.46 -14.12 -1.12
#